data_AF-A0A543F490-F1
#
_entry.id   AF-A0A543F490-F1
#
_cell.length_a   1.000
_cell.length_b   1.000
_cell.length_c   1.000
_cell.angle_alpha   90.00
_cell.angle_beta   90.00
_cell.angle_gamma   90.00
#
_symmetry.space_group_name_H-M   'P 1'
#
loop_
_entity.id
_entity.type
_entity.pdbx_description
1 polymer ?
#
loop_
_entity_poly.entity_id
_entity_poly.type
_entity_poly.pdbx_seq_one_letter_code
_entity_poly.pdbx_strand_id
1 'polypeptide(L)'
;MTAPPWGSNVPGYPPGHPAQPGYPASPPGYPAPSPHGRPAPPPPGYPVPPQGHSVTPPHGQPAPPPPGYPQHPHAAPPGYPHPAPPPLEFPGTPAVRAYLTAVTHHMTRGRMQIAQHMVGPLMSLVGVNAVIATALNPIDFVLCVATLEEISPAAVDDFPRHVDGFAKNQRRRSFLGVKGGAMGVAALVSERVHPAAVQALRNRPMSWGSVVTPAIVDLGNRRLHIASNTPAVGLAMWHGVRSQARAYLPEPRQVLG
;
A
#
# COMPACT_ATOMS: atom_id res chain seq x y z
N MET A 1 3.95 38.58 29.40
CA MET A 1 2.97 39.51 28.79
C MET A 1 3.76 40.28 27.75
N THR A 2 3.47 40.33 26.45
CA THR A 2 2.21 40.18 25.73
C THR A 2 2.56 39.97 24.25
N ALA A 3 1.86 39.07 23.56
CA ALA A 3 1.97 38.88 22.10
C ALA A 3 1.28 40.04 21.34
N PRO A 4 1.67 40.32 20.08
CA PRO A 4 0.83 41.10 19.18
C PRO A 4 -0.15 40.18 18.40
N PRO A 5 -1.42 40.62 18.23
CA PRO A 5 -2.49 39.85 17.59
C PRO A 5 -2.52 40.11 16.09
N TRP A 6 -2.39 39.06 15.28
CA TRP A 6 -2.75 39.12 13.86
C TRP A 6 -4.21 38.73 13.70
N GLY A 7 -5.01 39.72 13.32
CA GLY A 7 -6.44 39.64 13.14
C GLY A 7 -6.85 38.79 11.94
N SER A 8 -7.84 37.95 12.18
CA SER A 8 -8.66 37.29 11.17
C SER A 8 -9.68 38.30 10.64
N ASN A 9 -9.57 38.67 9.36
CA ASN A 9 -10.63 39.36 8.63
C ASN A 9 -10.72 38.72 7.24
N VAL A 10 -11.74 37.89 7.01
CA VAL A 10 -12.17 37.50 5.67
C VAL A 10 -13.69 37.69 5.58
N PRO A 11 -14.22 38.32 4.52
CA PRO A 11 -15.56 38.88 4.50
C PRO A 11 -16.68 37.85 4.25
N GLY A 12 -17.88 38.23 4.70
CA GLY A 12 -19.12 37.46 4.56
C GLY A 12 -19.58 37.23 3.13
N TYR A 13 -20.23 36.08 2.94
CA TYR A 13 -21.00 35.75 1.74
C TYR A 13 -22.48 36.09 1.97
N PRO A 14 -23.17 36.69 0.97
CA PRO A 14 -24.61 36.90 1.02
C PRO A 14 -25.41 35.64 0.64
N PRO A 15 -26.68 35.51 1.08
CA PRO A 15 -27.55 34.39 0.72
C PRO A 15 -28.31 34.68 -0.59
N GLY A 16 -28.45 33.67 -1.45
CA GLY A 16 -29.29 33.75 -2.65
C GLY A 16 -29.26 32.48 -3.48
N HIS A 17 -30.33 31.68 -3.39
CA HIS A 17 -30.63 30.59 -4.32
C HIS A 17 -30.96 31.15 -5.71
N PRO A 18 -30.77 30.34 -6.77
CA PRO A 18 -31.97 29.81 -7.41
C PRO A 18 -31.88 28.35 -7.90
N ALA A 19 -33.06 27.75 -7.90
CA ALA A 19 -33.60 26.74 -8.83
C ALA A 19 -32.78 25.47 -9.16
N GLN A 20 -33.36 24.35 -8.76
CA GLN A 20 -33.06 22.99 -9.22
C GLN A 20 -33.14 22.84 -10.75
N PRO A 21 -32.18 22.16 -11.36
CA PRO A 21 -32.38 21.46 -12.64
C PRO A 21 -33.05 20.11 -12.38
N GLY A 22 -34.20 19.89 -13.02
CA GLY A 22 -34.94 18.63 -12.98
C GLY A 22 -34.14 17.46 -13.53
N TYR A 23 -34.22 16.33 -12.83
CA TYR A 23 -33.67 15.06 -13.30
C TYR A 23 -34.53 14.52 -14.46
N PRO A 24 -33.91 14.05 -15.56
CA PRO A 24 -34.62 13.30 -16.57
C PRO A 24 -35.12 11.95 -16.03
N ALA A 25 -36.24 11.49 -16.57
CA ALA A 25 -36.94 10.26 -16.23
C ALA A 25 -36.03 9.03 -16.30
N SER A 26 -36.13 8.16 -15.28
CA SER A 26 -35.49 6.86 -15.23
C SER A 26 -35.92 5.98 -16.42
N PRO A 27 -34.99 5.25 -17.08
CA PRO A 27 -35.34 4.28 -18.11
C PRO A 27 -36.13 3.10 -17.51
N PRO A 28 -37.09 2.51 -18.26
CA PRO A 28 -37.82 1.35 -17.81
C PRO A 28 -36.95 0.09 -17.96
N GLY A 29 -36.85 -0.75 -16.92
CA GLY A 29 -36.41 -2.13 -17.14
C GLY A 29 -35.54 -2.83 -16.09
N TYR A 30 -35.51 -2.41 -14.82
CA TYR A 30 -34.92 -3.27 -13.77
C TYR A 30 -35.97 -3.70 -12.75
N PRO A 31 -36.26 -5.01 -12.62
CA PRO A 31 -37.14 -5.49 -11.56
C PRO A 31 -36.48 -5.25 -10.20
N ALA A 32 -37.27 -4.75 -9.26
CA ALA A 32 -36.88 -4.58 -7.87
C ALA A 32 -36.43 -5.92 -7.26
N PRO A 33 -35.41 -5.94 -6.39
CA PRO A 33 -35.03 -7.16 -5.68
C PRO A 33 -36.10 -7.53 -4.66
N SER A 34 -36.76 -8.68 -4.87
CA SER A 34 -37.69 -9.28 -3.91
C SER A 34 -36.98 -9.63 -2.59
N PRO A 35 -37.59 -9.41 -1.40
CA PRO A 35 -36.85 -9.46 -0.14
C PRO A 35 -36.62 -10.88 0.42
N HIS A 36 -37.25 -11.92 -0.12
CA HIS A 36 -37.12 -13.28 0.40
C HIS A 36 -37.22 -14.31 -0.74
N GLY A 37 -36.08 -14.90 -1.12
CA GLY A 37 -36.02 -15.91 -2.18
C GLY A 37 -35.00 -16.98 -1.84
N ARG A 38 -35.49 -18.20 -1.64
CA ARG A 38 -34.68 -19.43 -1.55
C ARG A 38 -33.86 -19.60 -2.84
N PRO A 39 -32.67 -20.24 -2.80
CA PRO A 39 -31.91 -20.52 -4.01
C PRO A 39 -32.73 -21.33 -5.01
N ALA A 40 -32.68 -20.93 -6.28
CA ALA A 40 -33.30 -21.67 -7.37
C ALA A 40 -32.65 -23.07 -7.51
N PRO A 41 -33.42 -24.12 -7.84
CA PRO A 41 -32.86 -25.43 -8.14
C PRO A 41 -32.00 -25.36 -9.41
N PRO A 42 -30.89 -26.13 -9.47
CA PRO A 42 -30.04 -26.16 -10.65
C PRO A 42 -30.77 -26.78 -11.86
N PRO A 43 -30.40 -26.38 -13.10
CA PRO A 43 -30.98 -26.91 -14.32
C PRO A 43 -30.69 -28.42 -14.51
N PRO A 44 -31.57 -29.17 -15.21
CA PRO A 44 -31.41 -30.61 -15.42
C PRO A 44 -30.17 -30.90 -16.28
N GLY A 45 -29.29 -31.78 -15.81
CA GLY A 45 -28.16 -32.29 -16.61
C GLY A 45 -26.76 -32.07 -16.03
N TYR A 46 -26.61 -31.43 -14.87
CA TYR A 46 -25.32 -31.36 -14.19
C TYR A 46 -25.14 -32.51 -13.19
N PRO A 47 -24.01 -33.24 -13.22
CA PRO A 47 -23.69 -34.24 -12.21
C PRO A 47 -23.50 -33.56 -10.85
N VAL A 48 -24.30 -33.98 -9.87
CA VAL A 48 -24.17 -33.59 -8.47
C VAL A 48 -22.88 -34.20 -7.93
N PRO A 49 -21.93 -33.43 -7.38
CA PRO A 49 -20.75 -34.01 -6.74
C PRO A 49 -21.19 -34.82 -5.51
N PRO A 50 -20.56 -35.97 -5.23
CA PRO A 50 -20.88 -36.78 -4.07
C PRO A 50 -20.69 -35.95 -2.80
N GLN A 51 -21.67 -36.01 -1.90
CA GLN A 51 -21.65 -35.35 -0.61
C GLN A 51 -20.47 -35.91 0.22
N GLY A 52 -19.33 -35.23 0.15
CA GLY A 52 -18.21 -35.46 1.03
C GLY A 52 -18.60 -35.03 2.44
N HIS A 53 -18.71 -35.98 3.35
CA HIS A 53 -18.83 -35.72 4.78
C HIS A 53 -17.67 -34.83 5.22
N SER A 54 -17.99 -33.60 5.63
CA SER A 54 -17.08 -32.73 6.35
C SER A 54 -16.94 -33.30 7.76
N VAL A 55 -16.01 -34.23 7.95
CA VAL A 55 -15.57 -34.63 9.28
C VAL A 55 -14.71 -33.48 9.80
N THR A 56 -15.32 -32.62 10.62
CA THR A 56 -14.56 -31.78 11.56
C THR A 56 -13.69 -32.70 12.42
N PRO A 57 -12.35 -32.56 12.42
CA PRO A 57 -11.54 -33.30 13.36
C PRO A 57 -11.84 -32.77 14.77
N PRO A 58 -12.15 -33.65 15.75
CA PRO A 58 -12.29 -33.23 17.12
C PRO A 58 -10.94 -32.70 17.62
N HIS A 59 -10.96 -31.58 18.33
CA HIS A 59 -9.81 -31.06 19.05
C HIS A 59 -9.27 -32.13 20.00
N GLY A 60 -8.25 -32.87 19.56
CA GLY A 60 -7.50 -33.77 20.39
C GLY A 60 -6.75 -32.97 21.44
N GLN A 61 -7.18 -33.07 22.69
CA GLN A 61 -6.28 -32.84 23.81
C GLN A 61 -5.06 -33.75 23.63
N PRO A 62 -3.83 -33.25 23.80
CA PRO A 62 -2.65 -34.11 23.80
C PRO A 62 -2.83 -35.18 24.88
N ALA A 63 -2.68 -36.45 24.51
CA ALA A 63 -2.65 -37.53 25.48
C ALA A 63 -1.55 -37.26 26.52
N PRO A 64 -1.79 -37.50 27.81
CA PRO A 64 -0.73 -37.43 28.80
C PRO A 64 0.38 -38.45 28.43
N PRO A 65 1.66 -38.08 28.58
CA PRO A 65 2.75 -38.99 28.26
C PRO A 65 2.70 -40.23 29.17
N PRO A 66 3.09 -41.41 28.66
CA PRO A 66 3.12 -42.64 29.44
C PRO A 66 4.06 -42.51 30.65
N PRO A 67 3.72 -43.11 31.80
CA PRO A 67 4.58 -43.06 32.99
C PRO A 67 5.86 -43.85 32.74
N GLY A 68 7.02 -43.21 32.83
CA GLY A 68 8.32 -43.89 32.79
C GLY A 68 9.43 -43.24 31.96
N TYR A 69 9.17 -42.15 31.25
CA TYR A 69 10.23 -41.41 30.55
C TYR A 69 10.94 -40.44 31.51
N PRO A 70 12.28 -40.50 31.64
CA PRO A 70 13.02 -39.47 32.36
C PRO A 70 12.84 -38.13 31.63
N GLN A 71 12.30 -37.13 32.34
CA GLN A 71 12.32 -35.75 31.86
C GLN A 71 13.76 -35.23 31.90
N HIS A 72 14.47 -35.39 30.78
CA HIS A 72 15.64 -34.59 30.54
C HIS A 72 15.18 -33.15 30.28
N PRO A 73 15.68 -32.14 31.02
CA PRO A 73 15.42 -30.76 30.66
C PRO A 73 15.97 -30.54 29.25
N HIS A 74 15.09 -30.32 28.28
CA HIS A 74 15.50 -29.86 26.97
C HIS A 74 16.13 -28.48 27.14
N ALA A 75 17.46 -28.45 27.28
CA ALA A 75 18.24 -27.28 26.96
C ALA A 75 17.82 -26.85 25.57
N ALA A 76 17.36 -25.59 25.44
CA ALA A 76 17.00 -25.02 24.16
C ALA A 76 18.15 -25.29 23.17
N PRO A 77 17.88 -25.85 21.98
CA PRO A 77 18.94 -26.07 21.00
C PRO A 77 19.67 -24.74 20.78
N PRO A 78 21.01 -24.74 20.76
CA PRO A 78 21.78 -23.53 20.52
C PRO A 78 21.24 -22.87 19.26
N GLY A 79 20.84 -21.60 19.39
CA GLY A 79 20.16 -20.86 18.34
C GLY A 79 20.96 -20.97 17.05
N TYR A 80 20.38 -21.65 16.05
CA TYR A 80 20.95 -21.65 14.72
C TYR A 80 21.13 -20.19 14.31
N PRO A 81 22.36 -19.75 13.98
CA PRO A 81 22.55 -18.43 13.41
C PRO A 81 21.63 -18.38 12.18
N HIS A 82 20.60 -17.53 12.23
CA HIS A 82 19.79 -17.29 11.06
C HIS A 82 20.77 -16.83 9.97
N PRO A 83 20.87 -17.55 8.84
CA PRO A 83 21.71 -17.10 7.75
C PRO A 83 21.23 -15.69 7.40
N ALA A 84 22.17 -14.75 7.29
CA ALA A 84 21.85 -13.42 6.81
C ALA A 84 21.07 -13.57 5.49
N PRO A 85 19.96 -12.84 5.30
CA PRO A 85 19.22 -12.91 4.06
C PRO A 85 20.19 -12.64 2.90
N PRO A 86 20.05 -13.37 1.77
CA PRO A 86 20.94 -13.19 0.63
C PRO A 86 20.96 -11.72 0.21
N PRO A 87 22.11 -11.18 -0.24
CA PRO A 87 22.17 -9.82 -0.75
C PRO A 87 21.12 -9.64 -1.85
N LEU A 88 20.29 -8.60 -1.73
CA LEU A 88 19.38 -8.23 -2.81
C LEU A 88 20.23 -7.71 -3.97
N GLU A 89 20.36 -8.51 -5.03
CA GLU A 89 20.98 -8.05 -6.27
C GLU A 89 20.00 -7.12 -7.00
N PHE A 90 20.47 -5.90 -7.26
CA PHE A 90 19.71 -4.90 -7.98
C PHE A 90 20.23 -4.77 -9.40
N PRO A 91 19.39 -5.01 -10.43
CA PRO A 91 19.78 -4.76 -11.80
C PRO A 91 19.95 -3.25 -12.03
N GLY A 92 20.91 -2.89 -12.89
CA GLY A 92 21.11 -1.51 -13.34
C GLY A 92 22.54 -1.00 -13.20
N THR A 93 22.69 0.29 -13.49
CA THR A 93 23.96 1.01 -13.43
C THR A 93 24.49 1.10 -11.99
N PRO A 94 25.77 1.49 -11.79
CA PRO A 94 26.30 1.76 -10.45
C PRO A 94 25.48 2.80 -9.66
N ALA A 95 24.96 3.85 -10.31
CA ALA A 95 24.16 4.89 -9.66
C ALA A 95 22.82 4.33 -9.15
N VAL A 96 22.13 3.53 -9.97
CA VAL A 96 20.88 2.86 -9.57
C VAL A 96 21.12 1.93 -8.39
N ARG A 97 22.19 1.11 -8.43
CA ARG A 97 22.54 0.20 -7.34
C ARG A 97 22.87 0.93 -6.04
N ALA A 98 23.65 2.01 -6.11
CA ALA A 98 23.95 2.86 -4.96
C ALA A 98 22.68 3.46 -4.35
N TYR A 99 21.78 3.97 -5.20
CA TYR A 99 20.50 4.52 -4.73
C TYR A 99 19.60 3.48 -4.07
N LEU A 100 19.42 2.30 -4.68
CA LEU A 100 18.62 1.23 -4.10
C LEU A 100 19.21 0.66 -2.81
N THR A 101 20.54 0.66 -2.69
CA THR A 101 21.24 0.31 -1.43
C THR A 101 20.89 1.31 -0.33
N ALA A 102 20.91 2.61 -0.63
CA ALA A 102 20.52 3.65 0.32
C ALA A 102 19.04 3.53 0.72
N VAL A 103 18.13 3.30 -0.24
CA VAL A 103 16.71 3.04 0.05
C VAL A 103 16.55 1.82 0.98
N THR A 104 17.23 0.71 0.68
CA THR A 104 17.19 -0.51 1.50
C THR A 104 17.68 -0.26 2.91
N HIS A 105 18.73 0.56 3.07
CA HIS A 105 19.24 0.98 4.38
C HIS A 105 18.20 1.80 5.16
N HIS A 106 17.53 2.74 4.51
CA HIS A 106 16.44 3.51 5.12
C HIS A 106 15.25 2.62 5.52
N MET A 107 14.84 1.69 4.65
CA MET A 107 13.79 0.70 4.96
C MET A 107 14.19 -0.17 6.16
N THR A 108 15.44 -0.64 6.22
CA THR A 108 15.97 -1.45 7.32
C THR A 108 15.95 -0.66 8.64
N ARG A 109 16.41 0.60 8.62
CA ARG A 109 16.32 1.50 9.79
C ARG A 109 14.88 1.72 10.24
N GLY A 110 13.93 1.80 9.31
CA GLY A 110 12.50 1.88 9.60
C GLY A 110 11.84 0.55 9.99
N ARG A 111 12.62 -0.53 10.12
CA ARG A 111 12.14 -1.89 10.44
C ARG A 111 11.05 -2.38 9.49
N MET A 112 11.15 -2.02 8.22
CA MET A 112 10.24 -2.52 7.20
C MET A 112 10.54 -3.99 6.90
N GLN A 113 9.50 -4.75 6.53
CA GLN A 113 9.65 -6.04 5.88
C GLN A 113 10.02 -5.78 4.42
N ILE A 114 11.25 -6.16 4.04
CA ILE A 114 11.82 -5.86 2.72
C ILE A 114 11.82 -7.12 1.87
N ALA A 115 11.31 -7.02 0.64
CA ALA A 115 11.35 -8.10 -0.34
C ALA A 115 11.39 -7.53 -1.77
N GLN A 116 11.74 -8.37 -2.74
CA GLN A 116 11.50 -8.09 -4.15
C GLN A 116 10.17 -8.73 -4.57
N HIS A 117 9.30 -7.93 -5.19
CA HIS A 117 8.00 -8.40 -5.68
C HIS A 117 7.65 -7.77 -7.01
N MET A 118 6.93 -8.53 -7.84
CA MET A 118 6.26 -7.98 -9.01
C MET A 118 5.09 -7.11 -8.57
N VAL A 119 5.13 -5.83 -8.93
CA VAL A 119 4.05 -4.86 -8.70
C VAL A 119 3.55 -4.40 -10.06
N GLY A 120 2.47 -5.05 -10.52
CA GLY A 120 2.08 -4.95 -11.93
C GLY A 120 3.15 -5.61 -12.81
N PRO A 121 3.60 -4.95 -13.90
CA PRO A 121 4.63 -5.50 -14.77
C PRO A 121 6.06 -5.23 -14.29
N LEU A 122 6.27 -4.54 -13.17
CA LEU A 122 7.60 -4.11 -12.72
C LEU A 122 8.07 -4.90 -11.50
N MET A 123 9.29 -5.46 -11.59
CA MET A 123 9.99 -5.97 -10.42
C MET A 123 10.38 -4.79 -9.52
N SER A 124 9.91 -4.81 -8.28
CA SER A 124 10.05 -3.70 -7.35
C SER A 124 10.71 -4.14 -6.06
N LEU A 125 11.57 -3.29 -5.51
CA LEU A 125 11.95 -3.35 -4.10
C LEU A 125 10.75 -2.86 -3.28
N VAL A 126 10.23 -3.73 -2.43
CA VAL A 126 9.04 -3.47 -1.63
C VAL A 126 9.41 -3.48 -0.16
N GLY A 127 9.05 -2.41 0.55
CA GLY A 127 9.05 -2.33 2.00
C GLY A 127 7.62 -2.27 2.52
N VAL A 128 7.28 -3.07 3.54
CA VAL A 128 5.98 -2.99 4.25
C VAL A 128 6.19 -2.79 5.74
N ASN A 129 5.43 -1.87 6.36
CA ASN A 129 5.40 -1.69 7.82
C ASN A 129 4.01 -1.24 8.28
N ALA A 130 3.61 -1.53 9.52
CA ALA A 130 2.41 -0.97 10.12
C ALA A 130 2.67 0.44 10.65
N VAL A 131 1.92 1.43 10.19
CA VAL A 131 2.00 2.83 10.68
C VAL A 131 1.05 3.04 11.85
N ILE A 132 -0.16 2.49 11.76
CA ILE A 132 -1.11 2.46 12.86
C ILE A 132 -1.37 0.99 13.16
N ALA A 133 -0.81 0.49 14.26
CA ALA A 133 -0.91 -0.91 14.67
C ALA A 133 -2.11 -1.18 15.60
N THR A 134 -3.16 -0.36 15.54
CA THR A 134 -4.34 -0.58 16.38
C THR A 134 -5.21 -1.70 15.81
N ALA A 135 -5.80 -2.52 16.67
CA ALA A 135 -6.67 -3.63 16.25
C ALA A 135 -7.98 -3.17 15.58
N LEU A 136 -8.40 -1.93 15.85
CA LEU A 136 -9.66 -1.35 15.36
C LEU A 136 -9.55 -0.81 13.93
N ASN A 137 -8.42 -0.20 13.58
CA ASN A 137 -8.18 0.30 12.23
C ASN A 137 -6.68 0.25 11.91
N PRO A 138 -6.15 -0.94 11.53
CA PRO A 138 -4.76 -1.05 11.16
C PRO A 138 -4.51 -0.26 9.86
N ILE A 139 -3.43 0.52 9.82
CA ILE A 139 -2.96 1.16 8.58
C ILE A 139 -1.56 0.65 8.28
N ASP A 140 -1.45 -0.09 7.19
CA ASP A 140 -0.17 -0.54 6.65
C ASP A 140 0.40 0.54 5.72
N PHE A 141 1.71 0.72 5.75
CA PHE A 141 2.48 1.50 4.80
C PHE A 141 3.28 0.59 3.90
N VAL A 142 3.19 0.86 2.60
CA VAL A 142 3.84 0.12 1.54
C VAL A 142 4.66 1.11 0.70
N LEU A 143 5.96 0.85 0.60
CA LEU A 143 6.85 1.55 -0.32
C LEU A 143 7.24 0.60 -1.43
N CYS A 144 6.89 0.92 -2.67
CA CYS A 144 7.31 0.17 -3.85
C CYS A 144 8.27 1.03 -4.67
N VAL A 145 9.48 0.53 -4.89
CA VAL A 145 10.52 1.20 -5.68
C VAL A 145 10.86 0.34 -6.88
N ALA A 146 10.52 0.81 -8.08
CA ALA A 146 10.82 0.15 -9.34
C ALA A 146 11.86 0.92 -10.13
N THR A 147 12.71 0.21 -10.85
CA THR A 147 13.70 0.79 -11.76
C THR A 147 13.20 0.71 -13.20
N LEU A 148 13.49 1.76 -13.98
CA LEU A 148 13.19 1.82 -15.42
C LEU A 148 14.41 2.38 -16.15
N GLU A 149 14.60 1.97 -17.41
CA GLU A 149 15.62 2.58 -18.27
C GLU A 149 15.32 4.06 -18.52
N GLU A 150 14.04 4.39 -18.76
CA GLU A 150 13.54 5.76 -18.85
C GLU A 150 12.15 5.86 -18.20
N ILE A 151 11.93 6.92 -17.41
CA ILE A 151 10.64 7.21 -16.80
C ILE A 151 9.78 8.03 -17.78
N SER A 152 8.73 7.39 -18.30
CA SER A 152 7.76 8.01 -19.20
C SER A 152 6.52 8.54 -18.44
N PRO A 153 5.72 9.45 -19.04
CA PRO A 153 4.46 9.90 -18.45
C PRO A 153 3.46 8.76 -18.21
N ALA A 154 3.44 7.77 -19.09
CA ALA A 154 2.58 6.59 -18.95
C ALA A 154 2.95 5.77 -17.71
N ALA A 155 4.25 5.54 -17.48
CA ALA A 155 4.71 4.83 -16.29
C ALA A 155 4.31 5.55 -14.99
N VAL A 156 4.38 6.89 -14.97
CA VAL A 156 3.98 7.71 -13.81
C VAL A 156 2.47 7.64 -13.56
N ASP A 157 1.63 7.53 -14.60
CA ASP A 157 0.18 7.40 -14.44
C ASP A 157 -0.23 5.96 -14.05
N ASP A 158 0.43 4.94 -14.61
CA ASP A 158 0.07 3.53 -14.47
C ASP A 158 0.62 2.87 -13.20
N PHE A 159 1.91 3.02 -12.91
CA PHE A 159 2.55 2.32 -11.79
C PHE A 159 1.85 2.53 -10.45
N PRO A 160 1.36 3.74 -10.10
CA PRO A 160 0.61 3.95 -8.86
C PRO A 160 -0.69 3.15 -8.77
N ARG A 161 -1.32 2.78 -9.90
CA ARG A 161 -2.51 1.89 -9.91
C ARG A 161 -2.12 0.49 -9.44
N HIS A 162 -0.99 -0.02 -9.90
CA HIS A 162 -0.48 -1.32 -9.50
C HIS A 162 -0.07 -1.33 -8.02
N VAL A 163 0.57 -0.26 -7.56
CA VAL A 163 0.90 -0.08 -6.14
C VAL A 163 -0.35 0.01 -5.28
N ASP A 164 -1.41 0.70 -5.72
CA ASP A 164 -2.70 0.76 -5.01
C ASP A 164 -3.34 -0.63 -4.88
N GLY A 165 -3.34 -1.41 -5.96
CA GLY A 165 -3.82 -2.80 -5.96
C GLY A 165 -2.98 -3.70 -5.04
N PHE A 166 -1.66 -3.58 -5.09
CA PHE A 166 -0.75 -4.31 -4.22
C PHE A 166 -0.96 -3.94 -2.74
N ALA A 167 -1.01 -2.65 -2.41
CA ALA A 167 -1.22 -2.16 -1.05
C ALA A 167 -2.56 -2.62 -0.48
N LYS A 168 -3.62 -2.66 -1.28
CA LYS A 168 -4.93 -3.24 -0.92
C LYS A 168 -4.87 -4.72 -0.53
N ASN A 169 -4.00 -5.47 -1.18
CA ASN A 169 -3.82 -6.89 -0.91
C ASN A 169 -2.98 -7.14 0.37
N GLN A 170 -2.11 -6.19 0.72
CA GLN A 170 -1.31 -6.26 1.94
C GLN A 170 -2.06 -5.85 3.22
N ARG A 171 -3.23 -5.22 3.10
CA ARG A 171 -4.03 -4.74 4.25
C ARG A 171 -4.34 -5.87 5.22
N ARG A 172 -3.95 -5.67 6.48
CA ARG A 172 -4.40 -6.54 7.59
C ARG A 172 -5.92 -6.45 7.76
N ARG A 173 -6.52 -7.60 8.08
CA ARG A 173 -7.93 -7.65 8.53
C ARG A 173 -7.99 -7.07 9.94
N SER A 174 -8.94 -6.17 10.19
CA SER A 174 -9.24 -5.69 11.54
C SER A 174 -10.01 -6.75 12.34
N PHE A 175 -10.04 -6.58 13.66
CA PHE A 175 -10.85 -7.41 14.56
C PHE A 175 -12.36 -7.32 14.26
N LEU A 176 -12.81 -6.23 13.64
CA LEU A 176 -14.21 -6.01 13.23
C LEU A 176 -14.55 -6.61 11.85
N GLY A 177 -13.67 -7.44 11.28
CA GLY A 177 -13.88 -8.08 9.99
C GLY A 177 -13.76 -7.15 8.77
N VAL A 178 -13.56 -5.84 8.97
CA VAL A 178 -13.28 -4.88 7.90
C VAL A 178 -11.78 -4.83 7.57
N LYS A 179 -11.41 -4.74 6.29
CA LYS A 179 -10.00 -4.51 5.90
C LYS A 179 -9.57 -3.10 6.33
N GLY A 180 -8.41 -2.99 6.98
CA GLY A 180 -7.83 -1.71 7.40
C GLY A 180 -7.46 -0.78 6.24
N GLY A 181 -6.82 0.34 6.57
CA GLY A 181 -6.29 1.28 5.60
C GLY A 181 -4.94 0.86 5.01
N ALA A 182 -4.56 1.40 3.86
CA ALA A 182 -3.19 1.33 3.37
C ALA A 182 -2.68 2.67 2.84
N MET A 183 -1.45 2.98 3.19
CA MET A 183 -0.67 4.10 2.69
C MET A 183 0.37 3.57 1.73
N GLY A 184 0.48 4.13 0.53
CA GLY A 184 1.37 3.65 -0.52
C GLY A 184 2.27 4.75 -1.06
N VAL A 185 3.51 4.39 -1.38
CA VAL A 185 4.42 5.21 -2.18
C VAL A 185 4.84 4.42 -3.40
N ALA A 186 4.61 4.98 -4.58
CA ALA A 186 4.97 4.41 -5.86
C ALA A 186 6.16 5.18 -6.44
N ALA A 187 7.37 4.72 -6.16
CA ALA A 187 8.61 5.36 -6.59
C ALA A 187 9.16 4.71 -7.86
N LEU A 188 9.39 5.53 -8.88
CA LEU A 188 10.13 5.14 -10.08
C LEU A 188 11.53 5.73 -10.03
N VAL A 189 12.55 4.91 -10.27
CA VAL A 189 13.97 5.30 -10.23
C VAL A 189 14.59 5.13 -11.61
N SER A 190 15.22 6.20 -12.12
CA SER A 190 15.95 6.14 -13.39
C SER A 190 16.97 7.27 -13.50
N GLU A 191 17.96 7.09 -14.36
CA GLU A 191 18.86 8.16 -14.82
C GLU A 191 18.25 9.00 -15.93
N ARG A 192 17.24 8.47 -16.64
CA ARG A 192 16.56 9.17 -17.74
C ARG A 192 15.11 9.41 -17.36
N VAL A 193 14.73 10.67 -17.30
CA VAL A 193 13.35 11.07 -16.98
C VAL A 193 12.83 11.95 -18.09
N HIS A 194 11.75 11.51 -18.73
CA HIS A 194 11.09 12.33 -19.73
C HIS A 194 10.50 13.58 -19.05
N PRO A 195 10.70 14.81 -19.56
CA PRO A 195 10.23 16.03 -18.89
C PRO A 195 8.71 16.04 -18.61
N ALA A 196 7.91 15.50 -19.54
CA ALA A 196 6.47 15.35 -19.35
C ALA A 196 6.09 14.38 -18.22
N ALA A 197 6.98 13.49 -17.78
CA ALA A 197 6.72 12.58 -16.65
C ALA A 197 6.69 13.35 -15.32
N VAL A 198 7.59 14.33 -15.16
CA VAL A 198 7.59 15.24 -14.00
C VAL A 198 6.35 16.12 -14.00
N GLN A 199 5.91 16.60 -15.17
CA GLN A 199 4.68 17.38 -15.30
C GLN A 199 3.41 16.56 -15.03
N ALA A 200 3.43 15.27 -15.39
CA ALA A 200 2.34 14.34 -15.13
C ALA A 200 2.26 13.89 -13.66
N LEU A 201 3.29 14.18 -12.84
CA LEU A 201 3.40 13.72 -11.48
C LEU A 201 2.33 14.34 -10.57
N ARG A 202 1.27 13.59 -10.30
CA ARG A 202 0.13 14.02 -9.50
C ARG A 202 -0.38 12.90 -8.59
N ASN A 203 -0.75 13.26 -7.37
CA ASN A 203 -1.47 12.41 -6.45
C ASN A 203 -2.80 12.02 -7.08
N ARG A 204 -3.11 10.73 -6.99
CA ARG A 204 -4.37 10.19 -7.46
C ARG A 204 -5.47 10.48 -6.44
N PRO A 205 -6.75 10.49 -6.85
CA PRO A 205 -7.84 10.46 -5.89
C PRO A 205 -7.68 9.29 -4.93
N MET A 206 -8.05 9.50 -3.67
CA MET A 206 -8.09 8.44 -2.67
C MET A 206 -8.97 7.30 -3.19
N SER A 207 -8.48 6.08 -3.08
CA SER A 207 -9.24 4.88 -3.42
C SER A 207 -9.79 4.26 -2.13
N TRP A 208 -10.79 3.38 -2.22
CA TRP A 208 -11.46 2.82 -1.04
C TRP A 208 -10.46 2.20 -0.03
N GLY A 209 -10.20 2.94 1.06
CA GLY A 209 -9.25 2.59 2.12
C GLY A 209 -7.76 2.67 1.76
N SER A 210 -7.35 3.28 0.65
CA SER A 210 -5.92 3.53 0.39
C SER A 210 -5.60 4.85 -0.29
N VAL A 211 -4.38 5.29 0.01
CA VAL A 211 -3.82 6.55 -0.45
C VAL A 211 -2.43 6.27 -1.02
N VAL A 212 -2.21 6.54 -2.30
CA VAL A 212 -0.92 6.29 -2.95
C VAL A 212 -0.34 7.59 -3.48
N THR A 213 0.87 7.93 -3.04
CA THR A 213 1.64 9.06 -3.57
C THR A 213 2.69 8.57 -4.56
N PRO A 214 2.65 9.02 -5.83
CA PRO A 214 3.73 8.76 -6.76
C PRO A 214 4.96 9.62 -6.46
N ALA A 215 6.13 9.05 -6.76
CA ALA A 215 7.41 9.71 -6.69
C ALA A 215 8.28 9.33 -7.90
N ILE A 216 9.07 10.29 -8.37
CA ILE A 216 10.09 10.10 -9.40
C ILE A 216 11.44 10.41 -8.77
N VAL A 217 12.35 9.45 -8.84
CA VAL A 217 13.74 9.61 -8.45
C VAL A 217 14.55 9.77 -9.73
N ASP A 218 14.86 11.02 -10.04
CA ASP A 218 15.70 11.38 -11.18
C ASP A 218 17.16 11.36 -10.74
N LEU A 219 17.87 10.29 -11.10
CA LEU A 219 19.29 10.13 -10.77
C LEU A 219 20.18 10.99 -11.68
N GLY A 220 19.76 11.27 -12.91
CA GLY A 220 20.50 12.09 -13.86
C GLY A 220 20.58 13.55 -13.42
N ASN A 221 19.44 14.12 -12.99
CA ASN A 221 19.36 15.47 -12.44
C ASN A 221 19.52 15.52 -10.92
N ARG A 222 19.69 14.36 -10.28
CA ARG A 222 19.88 14.16 -8.84
C ARG A 222 18.78 14.77 -7.97
N ARG A 223 17.52 14.61 -8.40
CA ARG A 223 16.34 15.18 -7.74
C ARG A 223 15.29 14.13 -7.41
N LEU A 224 14.70 14.28 -6.23
CA LEU A 224 13.49 13.57 -5.84
C LEU A 224 12.26 14.45 -6.11
N HIS A 225 11.35 13.97 -6.94
CA HIS A 225 10.06 14.59 -7.19
C HIS A 225 8.98 13.77 -6.50
N ILE A 226 8.22 14.39 -5.61
CA ILE A 226 7.06 13.77 -4.94
C ILE A 226 5.82 14.59 -5.32
N ALA A 227 4.74 13.92 -5.70
CA ALA A 227 3.51 14.60 -6.05
C ALA A 227 2.99 15.47 -4.88
N SER A 228 2.72 16.74 -5.18
CA SER A 228 2.40 17.77 -4.17
C SER A 228 0.94 18.20 -4.18
N ASN A 229 0.16 17.92 -5.24
CA ASN A 229 -1.25 18.25 -5.31
C ASN A 229 -2.03 17.49 -4.21
N THR A 230 -2.64 18.21 -3.28
CA THR A 230 -3.39 17.59 -2.18
C THR A 230 -4.88 17.78 -2.43
N PRO A 231 -5.68 16.71 -2.61
CA PRO A 231 -7.12 16.81 -2.51
C PRO A 231 -7.50 17.34 -1.12
N ALA A 232 -8.51 18.22 -1.03
CA ALA A 232 -8.96 18.78 0.25
C ALA A 232 -9.40 17.68 1.24
N VAL A 233 -10.03 16.61 0.73
CA VAL A 233 -10.40 15.43 1.50
C VAL A 233 -9.18 14.55 1.73
N GLY A 234 -8.87 14.25 3.01
CA GLY A 234 -7.76 13.38 3.40
C GLY A 234 -6.40 14.08 3.49
N LEU A 235 -6.36 15.41 3.63
CA LEU A 235 -5.13 16.20 3.70
C LEU A 235 -4.11 15.66 4.72
N ALA A 236 -4.56 15.25 5.91
CA ALA A 236 -3.70 14.65 6.93
C ALA A 236 -3.06 13.33 6.47
N MET A 237 -3.83 12.45 5.80
CA MET A 237 -3.28 11.21 5.23
C MET A 237 -2.27 11.48 4.12
N TRP A 238 -2.55 12.43 3.24
CA TRP A 238 -1.62 12.81 2.17
C TRP A 238 -0.32 13.40 2.71
N HIS A 239 -0.41 14.23 3.75
CA HIS A 239 0.77 14.75 4.44
C HIS A 239 1.56 13.61 5.09
N GLY A 240 0.88 12.68 5.77
CA GLY A 240 1.49 11.50 6.38
C GLY A 240 2.23 10.63 5.37
N VAL A 241 1.59 10.27 4.26
CA VAL A 241 2.23 9.50 3.18
C VAL A 241 3.46 10.20 2.62
N ARG A 242 3.40 11.51 2.35
CA ARG A 242 4.57 12.25 1.83
C ARG A 242 5.70 12.33 2.83
N SER A 243 5.38 12.48 4.12
CA SER A 243 6.38 12.44 5.18
C SER A 243 7.08 11.09 5.21
N GLN A 244 6.33 9.99 5.07
CA GLN A 244 6.92 8.65 4.97
C GLN A 244 7.74 8.48 3.69
N ALA A 245 7.26 8.98 2.55
CA ALA A 245 8.01 8.97 1.29
C ALA A 245 9.38 9.63 1.45
N ARG A 246 9.44 10.82 2.07
CA ARG A 246 10.70 11.54 2.34
C ARG A 246 11.59 10.85 3.38
N ALA A 247 11.02 10.09 4.31
CA ALA A 247 11.80 9.35 5.30
C ALA A 247 12.55 8.17 4.67
N TYR A 248 11.98 7.55 3.64
CA TYR A 248 12.52 6.34 3.02
C TYR A 248 13.15 6.53 1.64
N LEU A 249 12.82 7.60 0.93
CA LEU A 249 13.44 7.98 -0.35
C LEU A 249 14.43 9.12 -0.08
N PRO A 250 15.73 8.82 0.09
CA PRO A 250 16.74 9.86 0.25
C PRO A 250 16.86 10.70 -1.03
N GLU A 251 17.30 11.95 -0.88
CA GLU A 251 17.60 12.81 -2.02
C GLU A 251 18.77 12.22 -2.83
N PRO A 252 18.66 12.01 -4.15
CA PRO A 252 19.73 11.39 -4.94
C PRO A 252 21.08 12.09 -4.82
N ARG A 253 21.09 13.42 -4.74
CA ARG A 253 22.30 14.22 -4.49
C ARG A 253 23.02 13.86 -3.18
N GLN A 254 22.32 13.41 -2.15
CA GLN A 254 22.93 13.00 -0.89
C GLN A 254 23.56 11.61 -0.98
N VAL A 255 23.07 10.78 -1.91
CA VAL A 255 23.56 9.41 -2.10
C VAL A 255 24.69 9.34 -3.10
N LEU A 256 24.61 10.14 -4.18
CA LEU A 256 25.50 10.04 -5.33
C LEU A 256 26.63 11.09 -5.34
N GLY A 257 26.62 12.06 -4.42
CA GLY A 257 27.63 13.14 -4.32
C GLY A 257 27.47 14.20 -5.37
#